data_AF-A0A960PCU2-F1
#
_entry.id   AF-A0A960PCU2-F1
#
_cell.length_a   1.000
_cell.length_b   1.000
_cell.length_c   1.000
_cell.angle_alpha   90.00
_cell.angle_beta   90.00
_cell.angle_gamma   90.00
#
_symmetry.space_group_name_H-M   'P 1'
#
loop_
_entity.id
_entity.type
_entity.pdbx_description
1 polymer ?
#
loop_
_entity_poly.entity_id
_entity_poly.type
_entity_poly.pdbx_seq_one_letter_code
_entity_poly.pdbx_strand_id
1 'polypeptide(L)'
;MKRNRANVLVCAVMALGFAVGASAWEEPELDQKMVQASELEQSVQKGLQGDHKPAAAESAVRLAALFDDIHDFWERKGVESAQERSHDVAVRARAVASLIERGDFNGAKLAAKNMNGNCQGCHKVYGVTIAK
;
A
#
# COMPACT_ATOMS: atom_id res chain seq x y z
N MET A 1 8.35 49.79 -50.37
CA MET A 1 9.38 48.72 -50.39
C MET A 1 9.93 48.55 -48.97
N LYS A 2 9.92 47.30 -48.47
CA LYS A 2 10.29 46.86 -47.13
C LYS A 2 11.80 46.62 -47.00
N ARG A 3 12.36 46.94 -45.82
CA ARG A 3 13.59 46.44 -45.13
C ARG A 3 13.80 47.41 -43.95
N ASN A 4 14.16 47.08 -42.71
CA ASN A 4 14.67 45.91 -42.01
C ASN A 4 14.51 46.21 -40.50
N ARG A 5 14.51 45.18 -39.64
CA ARG A 5 15.50 44.96 -38.56
C ARG A 5 14.90 44.10 -37.45
N ALA A 6 15.54 42.96 -37.27
CA ALA A 6 15.39 42.03 -36.17
C ALA A 6 15.59 42.74 -34.82
N ASN A 7 14.80 42.33 -33.82
CA ASN A 7 15.19 42.40 -32.41
C ASN A 7 14.69 41.13 -31.73
N VAL A 8 15.63 40.21 -31.57
CA VAL A 8 15.59 39.13 -30.60
C VAL A 8 15.79 39.78 -29.23
N LEU A 9 14.88 39.57 -28.27
CA LEU A 9 15.28 39.57 -26.87
C LEU A 9 14.41 38.57 -26.09
N VAL A 10 15.07 37.50 -25.71
CA VAL A 10 14.66 36.46 -24.77
C VAL A 10 14.77 37.04 -23.35
N CYS A 11 13.75 36.85 -22.51
CA CYS A 11 13.91 36.82 -21.05
C CYS A 11 12.85 35.89 -20.46
N ALA A 12 13.24 34.62 -20.30
CA ALA A 12 12.56 33.66 -19.45
C ALA A 12 12.62 34.15 -17.99
N VAL A 13 11.48 34.14 -17.29
CA VAL A 13 11.45 34.18 -15.83
C VAL A 13 10.72 32.93 -15.37
N MET A 14 11.47 32.17 -14.58
CA MET A 14 11.22 30.82 -14.11
C MET A 14 9.94 30.75 -13.26
N ALA A 15 9.06 29.81 -13.63
CA ALA A 15 8.06 29.30 -12.73
C ALA A 15 8.77 28.51 -11.61
N LEU A 16 8.88 29.11 -10.42
CA LEU A 16 9.20 28.40 -9.18
C LEU A 16 7.98 27.55 -8.79
N GLY A 17 7.85 26.39 -9.43
CA GLY A 17 7.00 25.32 -8.92
C GLY A 17 7.64 24.76 -7.66
N PHE A 18 7.06 25.07 -6.49
CA PHE A 18 7.31 24.30 -5.29
C PHE A 18 6.83 22.87 -5.55
N ALA A 19 7.77 21.96 -5.83
CA ALA A 19 7.52 20.55 -5.72
C ALA A 19 7.16 20.28 -4.26
N VAL A 20 5.87 20.07 -3.98
CA VAL A 20 5.43 19.50 -2.73
C VAL A 20 6.10 18.14 -2.65
N GLY A 21 7.09 18.01 -1.77
CA GLY A 21 7.79 16.75 -1.57
C GLY A 21 6.77 15.71 -1.14
N ALA A 22 6.45 14.78 -2.02
CA ALA A 22 5.94 13.49 -1.58
C ALA A 22 7.02 12.96 -0.63
N SER A 23 6.68 12.79 0.65
CA SER A 23 7.59 12.15 1.61
C SER A 23 7.85 10.74 1.08
N ALA A 24 8.96 10.58 0.36
CA ALA A 24 9.42 9.27 -0.05
C ALA A 24 9.86 8.57 1.23
N TRP A 25 9.03 7.66 1.72
CA TRP A 25 9.36 6.91 2.91
C TRP A 25 10.68 6.17 2.72
N GLU A 26 11.50 6.18 3.76
CA GLU A 26 12.74 5.42 3.80
C GLU A 26 12.51 4.03 4.40
N GLU A 27 13.47 3.13 4.25
CA GLU A 27 13.37 1.73 4.72
C GLU A 27 12.94 1.59 6.20
N PRO A 28 13.40 2.44 7.15
CA PRO A 28 12.94 2.37 8.54
C PRO A 28 11.43 2.64 8.71
N GLU A 29 10.84 3.45 7.83
CA GLU A 29 9.40 3.71 7.84
C GLU A 29 8.62 2.53 7.26
N LEU A 30 9.18 1.81 6.27
CA LEU A 30 8.63 0.55 5.78
C LEU A 30 8.53 -0.49 6.90
N ASP A 31 9.57 -0.63 7.73
CA ASP A 31 9.57 -1.58 8.85
C ASP A 31 8.44 -1.29 9.85
N GLN A 32 8.25 -0.01 10.21
CA GLN A 32 7.13 0.40 11.09
C GLN A 32 5.78 0.08 10.47
N LYS A 33 5.63 0.31 9.16
CA LYS A 33 4.42 -0.05 8.41
C LYS A 33 4.20 -1.55 8.39
N MET A 34 5.24 -2.36 8.30
CA MET A 34 5.14 -3.83 8.36
C MET A 34 4.72 -4.33 9.74
N VAL A 35 5.17 -3.67 10.82
CA VAL A 35 4.68 -3.97 12.18
C VAL A 35 3.18 -3.69 12.28
N GLN A 36 2.73 -2.50 11.83
CA GLN A 36 1.31 -2.15 11.79
C GLN A 36 0.49 -3.13 10.94
N ALA A 37 1.04 -3.57 9.80
CA ALA A 37 0.40 -4.56 8.94
C ALA A 37 0.22 -5.91 9.67
N SER A 38 1.21 -6.34 10.45
CA SER A 38 1.12 -7.57 11.25
C SER A 38 0.04 -7.47 12.33
N GLU A 39 -0.07 -6.34 13.02
CA GLU A 39 -1.11 -6.14 14.04
C GLU A 39 -2.53 -6.16 13.44
N LEU A 40 -2.70 -5.49 12.31
CA LEU A 40 -3.97 -5.46 11.57
C LEU A 40 -4.35 -6.83 11.03
N GLU A 41 -3.40 -7.57 10.46
CA GLU A 41 -3.61 -8.94 9.98
C GLU A 41 -4.04 -9.85 11.14
N GLN A 42 -3.34 -9.80 12.28
CA GLN A 42 -3.72 -10.56 13.47
C GLN A 42 -5.12 -10.19 13.97
N SER A 43 -5.49 -8.91 13.92
CA SER A 43 -6.84 -8.44 14.27
C SER A 43 -7.90 -9.03 13.34
N VAL A 44 -7.65 -9.06 12.02
CA VAL A 44 -8.52 -9.71 11.03
C VAL A 44 -8.69 -11.20 11.37
N GLN A 45 -7.59 -11.93 11.60
CA GLN A 45 -7.65 -13.36 11.90
C GLN A 45 -8.43 -13.64 13.19
N LYS A 46 -8.14 -12.91 14.27
CA LYS A 46 -8.83 -13.08 15.56
C LYS A 46 -10.32 -12.75 15.44
N GLY A 47 -10.66 -11.64 14.78
CA GLY A 47 -12.06 -11.24 14.63
C GLY A 47 -12.89 -12.17 13.75
N LEU A 48 -12.27 -12.84 12.76
CA LEU A 48 -12.91 -13.90 11.97
C LEU A 48 -13.06 -15.22 12.72
N GLN A 49 -12.19 -15.50 13.69
CA GLN A 49 -12.28 -16.70 14.55
C GLN A 49 -13.29 -16.54 15.69
N GLY A 50 -13.50 -15.32 16.18
CA GLY A 50 -14.45 -15.00 17.25
C GLY A 50 -15.73 -14.32 16.77
N ASP A 51 -16.30 -13.51 17.66
CA ASP A 51 -17.54 -12.76 17.41
C ASP A 51 -17.33 -11.28 17.11
N HIS A 52 -16.07 -10.84 16.96
CA HIS A 52 -15.70 -9.45 16.68
C HIS A 52 -15.62 -9.15 15.17
N LYS A 53 -16.63 -9.61 14.42
CA LYS A 53 -16.66 -9.53 12.95
C LYS A 53 -16.61 -8.07 12.43
N PRO A 54 -17.30 -7.07 13.04
CA PRO A 54 -17.16 -5.67 12.63
C PRO A 54 -15.73 -5.12 12.77
N ALA A 55 -15.04 -5.46 13.87
CA ALA A 55 -13.65 -5.04 14.07
C ALA A 55 -12.69 -5.70 13.07
N ALA A 56 -12.98 -6.93 12.62
CA ALA A 56 -12.23 -7.58 11.54
C ALA A 56 -12.40 -6.86 10.20
N ALA A 57 -13.62 -6.39 9.87
CA ALA A 57 -13.84 -5.62 8.64
C ALA A 57 -13.06 -4.29 8.67
N GLU A 58 -13.12 -3.55 9.78
CA GLU A 58 -12.37 -2.30 9.94
C GLU A 58 -10.85 -2.55 9.82
N SER A 59 -10.34 -3.60 10.47
CA SER A 59 -8.93 -3.96 10.39
C SER A 59 -8.52 -4.33 8.96
N ALA A 60 -9.38 -5.02 8.21
CA ALA A 60 -9.14 -5.38 6.82
C ALA A 60 -9.13 -4.14 5.90
N VAL A 61 -10.01 -3.15 6.13
CA VAL A 61 -9.99 -1.87 5.41
C VAL A 61 -8.70 -1.11 5.67
N ARG A 62 -8.28 -1.02 6.94
CA ARG A 62 -7.02 -0.35 7.32
C ARG A 62 -5.80 -1.06 6.76
N LEU A 63 -5.82 -2.40 6.74
CA LEU A 63 -4.76 -3.20 6.13
C LEU A 63 -4.67 -2.94 4.63
N ALA A 64 -5.81 -2.84 3.93
CA ALA A 64 -5.82 -2.52 2.50
C ALA A 64 -5.16 -1.17 2.21
N ALA A 65 -5.56 -0.12 2.93
CA ALA A 65 -4.99 1.22 2.75
C ALA A 65 -3.48 1.24 3.03
N LEU A 66 -3.05 0.56 4.09
CA LEU A 66 -1.63 0.44 4.42
C LEU A 66 -0.83 -0.23 3.29
N PHE A 67 -1.41 -1.26 2.65
CA PHE A 67 -0.76 -1.94 1.53
C PHE A 67 -0.82 -1.17 0.21
N ASP A 68 -1.75 -0.23 0.03
CA ASP A 68 -1.66 0.76 -1.06
C ASP A 68 -0.42 1.65 -0.85
N ASP A 69 -0.20 2.15 0.37
CA ASP A 69 0.99 2.96 0.65
C ASP A 69 2.31 2.18 0.43
N ILE A 70 2.33 0.89 0.81
CA ILE A 70 3.46 0.00 0.59
C ILE A 70 3.66 -0.29 -0.91
N HIS A 71 2.57 -0.42 -1.68
CA HIS A 71 2.65 -0.56 -3.13
C HIS A 71 3.35 0.64 -3.76
N ASP A 72 2.94 1.86 -3.39
CA ASP A 72 3.57 3.07 -3.89
C ASP A 72 5.06 3.16 -3.51
N PHE A 73 5.44 2.64 -2.33
CA PHE A 73 6.85 2.53 -1.95
C PHE A 73 7.63 1.64 -2.92
N TRP A 74 7.13 0.43 -3.21
CA TRP A 74 7.81 -0.51 -4.09
C TRP A 74 7.82 -0.08 -5.56
N GLU A 75 6.75 0.61 -6.00
CA GLU A 75 6.70 1.26 -7.30
C GLU A 75 7.84 2.28 -7.44
N ARG A 76 8.01 3.17 -6.46
CA ARG A 76 9.11 4.16 -6.46
C ARG A 76 10.50 3.53 -6.41
N LYS A 77 10.65 2.39 -5.73
CA LYS A 77 11.90 1.64 -5.68
C LYS A 77 12.16 0.83 -6.96
N GLY A 78 11.18 0.73 -7.87
CA GLY A 78 11.30 -0.02 -9.12
C GLY A 78 11.36 -1.54 -8.91
N VAL A 79 10.76 -2.05 -7.82
CA VAL A 79 10.74 -3.49 -7.50
C VAL A 79 9.36 -4.06 -7.83
N GLU A 80 9.15 -4.34 -9.12
CA GLU A 80 7.87 -4.77 -9.70
C GLU A 80 7.25 -5.97 -8.94
N SER A 81 8.04 -7.00 -8.65
CA SER A 81 7.53 -8.17 -7.93
C SER A 81 7.16 -7.92 -6.47
N ALA A 82 7.60 -6.83 -5.85
CA ALA A 82 7.14 -6.41 -4.52
C ALA A 82 5.92 -5.49 -4.62
N GLN A 83 5.90 -4.62 -5.63
CA GLN A 83 4.76 -3.79 -6.00
C GLN A 83 3.51 -4.64 -6.29
N GLU A 84 3.64 -5.68 -7.11
CA GLU A 84 2.54 -6.60 -7.42
C GLU A 84 2.01 -7.29 -6.17
N ARG A 85 2.91 -7.82 -5.32
CA ARG A 85 2.53 -8.54 -4.10
C ARG A 85 1.80 -7.66 -3.10
N SER A 86 2.27 -6.42 -2.91
CA SER A 86 1.64 -5.46 -2.01
C SER A 86 0.25 -5.05 -2.53
N HIS A 87 0.11 -4.81 -3.84
CA HIS A 87 -1.20 -4.59 -4.46
C HIS A 87 -2.15 -5.77 -4.22
N ASP A 88 -1.65 -6.99 -4.42
CA ASP A 88 -2.40 -8.22 -4.23
C ASP A 88 -2.93 -8.37 -2.81
N VAL A 89 -2.14 -7.97 -1.80
CA VAL A 89 -2.59 -7.95 -0.41
C VAL A 89 -3.66 -6.89 -0.20
N ALA A 90 -3.51 -5.68 -0.74
CA ALA A 90 -4.53 -4.63 -0.63
C ALA A 90 -5.88 -5.07 -1.23
N VAL A 91 -5.86 -5.68 -2.42
CA VAL A 91 -7.07 -6.22 -3.07
C VAL A 91 -7.73 -7.30 -2.22
N ARG A 92 -6.94 -8.23 -1.68
CA ARG A 92 -7.46 -9.33 -0.84
C ARG A 92 -8.02 -8.84 0.50
N ALA A 93 -7.38 -7.84 1.11
CA ALA A 93 -7.87 -7.24 2.34
C ALA A 93 -9.23 -6.55 2.13
N ARG A 94 -9.41 -5.81 1.02
CA ARG A 94 -10.74 -5.27 0.64
C ARG A 94 -11.78 -6.37 0.40
N ALA A 95 -11.37 -7.47 -0.23
CA ALA A 95 -12.27 -8.62 -0.43
C ALA A 95 -12.71 -9.24 0.89
N VAL A 96 -11.81 -9.37 1.88
CA VAL A 96 -12.15 -9.82 3.24
C VAL A 96 -13.18 -8.90 3.87
N ALA A 97 -12.97 -7.58 3.85
CA ALA A 97 -13.93 -6.61 4.39
C ALA A 97 -15.31 -6.75 3.73
N SER A 98 -15.37 -6.79 2.40
CA SER A 98 -16.62 -6.95 1.65
C SER A 98 -17.34 -8.28 1.93
N LEU A 99 -16.60 -9.37 2.16
CA LEU A 99 -17.19 -10.65 2.54
C LEU A 99 -17.78 -10.61 3.94
N ILE A 100 -17.10 -9.95 4.90
CA ILE A 100 -17.62 -9.74 6.26
C ILE A 100 -18.90 -8.90 6.22
N GLU A 101 -18.92 -7.80 5.47
CA GLU A 101 -20.09 -6.92 5.32
C GLU A 101 -21.32 -7.65 4.76
N ARG A 102 -21.10 -8.60 3.85
CA ARG A 102 -22.16 -9.44 3.26
C ARG A 102 -22.55 -10.65 4.12
N GLY A 103 -21.90 -10.84 5.27
CA GLY A 103 -22.14 -11.98 6.15
C GLY A 103 -21.51 -13.30 5.67
N ASP A 104 -20.71 -13.29 4.60
CA ASP A 104 -20.02 -14.48 4.10
C ASP A 104 -18.70 -14.72 4.88
N PHE A 105 -18.83 -15.18 6.11
CA PHE A 105 -17.68 -15.39 7.00
C PHE A 105 -16.80 -16.57 6.57
N ASN A 106 -17.35 -17.57 5.90
CA ASN A 106 -16.56 -18.69 5.38
C ASN A 106 -15.70 -18.23 4.19
N GLY A 107 -16.29 -17.45 3.27
CA GLY A 107 -15.55 -16.78 2.21
C GLY A 107 -14.49 -15.85 2.78
N ALA A 108 -14.83 -15.04 3.79
CA ALA A 108 -13.86 -14.13 4.44
C ALA A 108 -12.67 -14.88 5.05
N LYS A 109 -12.91 -16.01 5.74
CA LYS A 109 -11.84 -16.87 6.29
C LYS A 109 -10.92 -17.43 5.20
N LEU A 110 -11.50 -17.90 4.10
CA LEU A 110 -10.71 -18.40 2.97
C LEU A 110 -9.88 -17.28 2.32
N ALA A 111 -10.48 -16.11 2.12
CA ALA A 111 -9.80 -14.93 1.58
C ALA A 111 -8.66 -14.47 2.50
N ALA A 112 -8.89 -14.41 3.82
CA ALA A 112 -7.87 -14.06 4.80
C ALA A 112 -6.71 -15.08 4.86
N LYS A 113 -7.00 -16.38 4.71
CA LYS A 113 -5.96 -17.42 4.59
C LYS A 113 -5.09 -17.21 3.35
N ASN A 114 -5.71 -16.92 2.21
CA ASN A 114 -5.00 -16.65 0.96
C ASN A 114 -4.15 -15.37 1.06
N MET A 115 -4.67 -14.33 1.71
CA MET A 115 -3.94 -13.10 2.00
C MET A 115 -2.68 -13.37 2.84
N ASN A 116 -2.78 -14.16 3.91
CA ASN A 116 -1.62 -14.54 4.73
C ASN A 116 -0.55 -15.30 3.92
N GLY A 117 -0.96 -16.11 2.93
CA GLY A 117 -0.03 -16.73 1.98
C GLY A 117 0.82 -15.72 1.20
N ASN A 118 0.24 -14.58 0.82
CA ASN A 118 0.98 -13.50 0.15
C ASN A 118 1.95 -12.79 1.11
N CYS A 119 1.57 -12.56 2.36
CA CYS A 119 2.46 -12.02 3.39
C CYS A 119 3.72 -12.89 3.54
N GLN A 120 3.53 -14.20 3.69
CA GLN A 120 4.63 -15.16 3.80
C GLN A 120 5.49 -15.22 2.54
N GLY A 121 4.86 -15.19 1.36
CA GLY A 121 5.56 -15.17 0.08
C GLY A 121 6.47 -13.95 -0.08
N CYS A 122 5.99 -12.78 0.31
CA CYS A 122 6.78 -11.55 0.28
C CYS A 122 7.95 -11.60 1.29
N HIS A 123 7.68 -11.98 2.54
CA HIS A 123 8.72 -12.06 3.58
C HIS A 123 9.81 -13.09 3.26
N LYS A 124 9.48 -14.18 2.57
CA LYS A 124 10.47 -15.18 2.13
C LYS A 124 11.47 -14.62 1.11
N VAL A 125 11.04 -13.67 0.27
CA VAL A 125 11.86 -13.12 -0.82
C VAL A 125 12.65 -11.90 -0.36
N TYR A 126 11.99 -10.97 0.34
CA TYR A 126 12.59 -9.67 0.65
C TYR A 126 13.05 -9.53 2.10
N GLY A 127 12.69 -10.47 2.99
CA GLY A 127 13.08 -10.46 4.40
C GLY A 127 12.59 -9.21 5.13
N VAL A 128 11.47 -9.31 5.83
CA VAL A 128 11.12 -8.28 6.82
C VAL A 128 11.71 -8.69 8.16
N THR A 129 12.64 -7.89 8.66
CA THR A 129 13.16 -8.07 10.02
C THR A 129 12.13 -7.48 10.98
N ILE A 130 11.11 -8.25 11.35
CA ILE A 130 10.25 -7.86 12.47
C ILE A 130 11.13 -7.97 13.72
N ALA A 131 11.66 -6.85 14.20
CA ALA A 131 12.34 -6.80 15.48
C ALA A 131 11.40 -7.38 16.54
N LYS A 132 11.83 -8.48 17.17
CA LYS A 132 11.09 -9.16 18.25
C LYS A 132 11.08 -8.34 19.52
#